data_AF-A0A3N4MZI2-F1
#
_entry.id   AF-A0A3N4MZI2-F1
#
_cell.length_a   1.000
_cell.length_b   1.000
_cell.length_c   1.000
_cell.angle_alpha   90.00
_cell.angle_beta   90.00
_cell.angle_gamma   90.00
#
_symmetry.space_group_name_H-M   'P 1'
#
loop_
_entity.id
_entity.type
_entity.pdbx_description
1 polymer ?
#
loop_
_entity_poly.entity_id
_entity_poly.type
_entity_poly.pdbx_seq_one_letter_code
_entity_poly.pdbx_strand_id
1 'polypeptide(L)'
;MHYIPFLLIVAFIFAPKLPYIGKSKSPRLVVVGLMVLSLLFTMSTGESDKGAASIEALKEKAVNATVATKYSESVLVDYTEKSFPKLFAQWGKDGVARIKENDKKALEYAASSNRCDKVEYVAFSDKESVYPNRIVSFADCENGERFYYDDSKDVKYAVAESEKAVTEGSAYSVCKDMVRSELNYPSTLDVRLLDSRINKNQTTGNVVVVLGFNAKNGFGVQEEHKARCVVTNNGEAEIALIE
;
A
#
# COMPACT_ATOMS: atom_id res chain seq x y z
N MET A 1 13.13 -18.52 57.21
CA MET A 1 11.99 -18.36 58.13
C MET A 1 10.80 -17.82 57.35
N HIS A 2 9.65 -18.50 57.44
CA HIS A 2 8.27 -18.09 57.09
C HIS A 2 7.96 -17.82 55.59
N TYR A 3 7.35 -18.76 54.84
CA TYR A 3 5.94 -19.19 54.72
C TYR A 3 4.95 -18.18 54.05
N ILE A 4 4.67 -18.44 52.75
CA ILE A 4 3.41 -18.51 51.92
C ILE A 4 2.10 -17.82 52.41
N PRO A 5 0.99 -17.71 51.60
CA PRO A 5 0.68 -17.25 50.21
C PRO A 5 -0.44 -16.15 50.18
N PHE A 6 -0.92 -15.71 49.01
CA PHE A 6 -2.34 -15.95 48.62
C PHE A 6 -2.60 -15.72 47.12
N LEU A 7 -3.29 -16.70 46.53
CA LEU A 7 -3.92 -16.68 45.21
C LEU A 7 -4.93 -15.54 45.06
N LEU A 8 -5.08 -15.02 43.82
CA LEU A 8 -6.41 -14.83 43.24
C LEU A 8 -6.31 -14.80 41.70
N ILE A 9 -6.68 -15.93 41.10
CA ILE A 9 -7.00 -16.07 39.69
C ILE A 9 -8.44 -15.57 39.53
N VAL A 10 -8.68 -14.59 38.65
CA VAL A 10 -10.02 -14.27 38.16
C VAL A 10 -9.95 -14.31 36.63
N ALA A 11 -10.29 -15.47 36.06
CA ALA A 11 -10.56 -15.61 34.64
C ALA A 11 -12.04 -15.30 34.40
N PHE A 12 -12.33 -14.14 33.80
CA PHE A 12 -13.66 -13.84 33.28
C PHE A 12 -13.86 -14.58 31.95
N ILE A 13 -14.66 -15.64 31.99
CA ILE A 13 -15.20 -16.30 30.80
C ILE A 13 -16.45 -15.53 30.38
N PHE A 14 -16.36 -14.78 29.27
CA PHE A 14 -17.52 -14.32 28.52
C PHE A 14 -17.76 -15.27 27.35
N ALA A 15 -18.85 -16.03 27.41
CA ALA A 15 -19.48 -16.62 26.24
C ALA A 15 -20.99 -16.56 26.44
N PRO A 16 -21.74 -16.05 25.45
CA PRO A 16 -23.05 -16.63 25.23
C PRO A 16 -23.40 -16.79 23.75
N LYS A 17 -23.83 -18.02 23.43
CA LYS A 17 -25.01 -18.43 22.64
C LYS A 17 -24.68 -19.53 21.65
N LEU A 18 -24.99 -20.76 22.07
CA LEU A 18 -25.29 -21.88 21.18
C LEU A 18 -26.80 -21.92 20.91
N PRO A 19 -27.24 -22.24 19.68
CA PRO A 19 -28.57 -22.77 19.44
C PRO A 19 -28.63 -24.30 19.61
N TYR A 20 -29.87 -24.76 19.67
CA TYR A 20 -30.41 -26.00 20.23
C TYR A 20 -30.07 -27.34 19.52
N ILE A 21 -29.71 -28.33 20.34
CA ILE A 21 -30.19 -29.74 20.47
C ILE A 21 -30.45 -30.61 19.22
N GLY A 22 -29.66 -31.67 19.10
CA GLY A 22 -30.02 -32.96 18.49
C GLY A 22 -29.52 -34.14 19.36
N LYS A 23 -30.44 -35.02 19.78
CA LYS A 23 -30.27 -36.16 20.71
C LYS A 23 -29.28 -37.23 20.21
N SER A 24 -28.47 -37.82 21.12
CA SER A 24 -28.34 -39.28 21.27
C SER A 24 -27.40 -39.72 22.42
N LYS A 25 -28.00 -40.41 23.40
CA LYS A 25 -27.54 -41.55 24.24
C LYS A 25 -26.09 -41.63 24.75
N SER A 26 -25.96 -41.64 26.08
CA SER A 26 -24.83 -42.18 26.86
C SER A 26 -24.89 -43.72 26.96
N PRO A 27 -23.79 -44.42 27.35
CA PRO A 27 -23.48 -44.59 28.78
C PRO A 27 -21.98 -44.67 29.19
N ARG A 28 -21.71 -44.27 30.45
CA ARG A 28 -20.76 -44.79 31.49
C ARG A 28 -19.26 -44.94 31.13
N LEU A 29 -18.37 -44.11 31.68
CA LEU A 29 -17.70 -44.20 33.01
C LEU A 29 -16.57 -45.24 33.07
N VAL A 30 -15.30 -44.80 33.03
CA VAL A 30 -14.24 -45.22 33.99
C VAL A 30 -13.18 -44.11 34.05
N VAL A 31 -13.06 -43.44 35.20
CA VAL A 31 -11.88 -42.64 35.57
C VAL A 31 -10.94 -43.59 36.29
N VAL A 32 -9.84 -44.00 35.65
CA VAL A 32 -8.70 -44.60 36.35
C VAL A 32 -7.61 -43.56 36.38
N GLY A 33 -7.39 -43.01 37.57
CA GLY A 33 -6.21 -42.21 37.87
C GLY A 33 -4.97 -43.09 37.85
N LEU A 34 -3.88 -42.54 37.32
CA LEU A 34 -2.53 -42.99 37.62
C LEU A 34 -1.68 -41.74 37.76
N MET A 35 -1.55 -41.29 39.00
CA MET A 35 -0.38 -40.53 39.42
C MET A 35 0.84 -41.43 39.21
N VAL A 36 1.76 -41.02 38.35
CA VAL A 36 3.16 -41.44 38.47
C VAL A 36 3.97 -40.19 38.77
N LEU A 37 4.41 -40.18 40.02
CA LEU A 37 5.39 -39.31 40.63
C LEU A 37 6.76 -39.53 39.98
N SER A 38 7.55 -38.45 39.99
CA SER A 38 9.02 -38.43 40.01
C SER A 38 9.76 -38.50 38.66
N LEU A 39 10.36 -37.37 38.23
CA LEU A 39 11.79 -37.07 38.39
C LEU A 39 12.24 -36.03 37.35
N LEU A 40 12.87 -34.96 37.86
CA LEU A 40 13.94 -34.20 37.22
C LEU A 40 13.73 -33.77 35.76
N PHE A 41 13.12 -32.60 35.57
CA PHE A 41 13.59 -31.68 34.53
C PHE A 41 14.14 -30.43 35.22
N THR A 42 15.32 -30.56 35.82
CA THR A 42 16.22 -29.42 35.95
C THR A 42 16.83 -29.15 34.59
N MET A 43 16.61 -27.93 34.09
CA MET A 43 17.45 -27.21 33.14
C MET A 43 17.65 -27.81 31.74
N SER A 44 16.99 -27.20 30.76
CA SER A 44 17.71 -26.65 29.60
C SER A 44 16.88 -25.51 29.00
N THR A 45 16.93 -24.36 29.64
CA THR A 45 16.72 -23.09 28.93
C THR A 45 18.08 -22.68 28.38
N GLY A 46 18.28 -22.80 27.07
CA GLY A 46 19.43 -22.13 26.43
C GLY A 46 20.17 -22.91 25.36
N GLU A 47 19.50 -23.50 24.36
CA GLU A 47 20.22 -23.90 23.13
C GLU A 47 19.40 -23.82 21.84
N SER A 48 18.25 -23.10 21.85
CA SER A 48 17.45 -22.85 20.63
C SER A 48 17.58 -21.41 20.10
N ASP A 49 18.06 -20.46 20.90
CA ASP A 49 18.06 -19.04 20.51
C ASP A 49 19.25 -18.64 19.63
N LYS A 50 20.41 -19.30 19.79
CA LYS A 50 21.61 -18.99 18.97
C LYS A 50 21.43 -19.41 17.50
N GLY A 51 20.72 -20.51 17.26
CA GLY A 51 20.40 -20.99 15.91
C GLY A 51 19.40 -20.08 15.20
N ALA A 52 18.31 -19.70 15.86
CA ALA A 52 17.29 -18.82 15.31
C ALA A 52 17.84 -17.42 14.98
N ALA A 53 18.58 -16.80 15.90
CA ALA A 53 19.20 -15.49 15.67
C ALA A 53 20.22 -15.51 14.51
N SER A 54 20.98 -16.61 14.35
CA SER A 54 21.93 -16.75 13.24
C SER A 54 21.24 -16.92 11.88
N ILE A 55 20.09 -17.60 11.84
CA ILE A 55 19.29 -17.75 10.62
C ILE A 55 18.60 -16.44 10.26
N GLU A 56 18.10 -15.68 11.23
CA GLU A 56 17.52 -14.35 10.99
C GLU A 56 18.56 -13.36 10.44
N ALA A 57 19.75 -13.31 11.04
CA ALA A 57 20.83 -12.48 10.54
C ALA A 57 21.28 -12.86 9.11
N LEU A 58 21.31 -14.15 8.78
CA LEU A 58 21.61 -14.62 7.42
C LEU A 58 20.49 -14.28 6.42
N LYS A 59 19.22 -14.37 6.83
CA LYS A 59 18.08 -13.96 6.00
C LYS A 59 18.09 -12.47 5.74
N GLU A 60 18.31 -11.64 6.77
CA GLU A 60 18.40 -10.19 6.63
C GLU A 60 19.56 -9.79 5.71
N LYS A 61 20.73 -10.44 5.87
CA LYS A 61 21.87 -10.23 4.97
C LYS A 61 21.57 -10.63 3.52
N ALA A 62 20.86 -11.73 3.31
CA ALA A 62 20.47 -12.18 1.97
C ALA A 62 19.40 -11.27 1.33
N VAL A 63 18.46 -10.76 2.12
CA VAL A 63 17.47 -9.76 1.70
C VAL A 63 18.18 -8.46 1.32
N ASN A 64 19.07 -7.94 2.16
CA ASN A 64 19.84 -6.74 1.86
C ASN A 64 20.73 -6.90 0.63
N ALA A 65 21.34 -8.08 0.43
CA ALA A 65 22.11 -8.37 -0.78
C ALA A 65 21.21 -8.39 -2.03
N THR A 66 19.99 -8.94 -1.93
CA THR A 66 19.02 -8.96 -3.03
C THR A 66 18.53 -7.55 -3.36
N VAL A 67 18.22 -6.74 -2.34
CA VAL A 67 17.84 -5.33 -2.51
C VAL A 67 18.95 -4.53 -3.20
N ALA A 68 20.21 -4.71 -2.79
CA ALA A 68 21.35 -4.05 -3.41
C ALA A 68 21.57 -4.40 -4.89
N THR A 69 21.07 -5.55 -5.37
CA THR A 69 21.14 -5.91 -6.81
C THR A 69 20.09 -5.21 -7.68
N LYS A 70 19.06 -4.62 -7.07
CA LYS A 70 17.95 -3.96 -7.78
C LYS A 70 18.23 -2.51 -8.11
N TYR A 71 19.40 -1.97 -7.81
CA TYR A 71 19.71 -0.58 -8.12
C TYR A 71 21.21 -0.32 -8.28
N SER A 72 21.52 0.87 -8.81
CA SER A 72 22.85 1.48 -8.80
C SER A 72 22.69 2.91 -8.33
N GLU A 73 23.65 3.45 -7.56
CA GLU A 73 23.60 4.86 -7.14
C GLU A 73 23.63 5.84 -8.34
N SER A 74 24.04 5.39 -9.52
CA SER A 74 24.03 6.20 -10.75
C SER A 74 22.64 6.67 -11.20
N VAL A 75 21.56 6.10 -10.64
CA VAL A 75 20.17 6.51 -10.94
C VAL A 75 19.73 7.74 -10.13
N LEU A 76 20.54 8.17 -9.16
CA LEU A 76 20.32 9.38 -8.37
C LEU A 76 20.66 10.62 -9.19
N VAL A 77 19.78 11.62 -9.17
CA VAL A 77 20.04 12.90 -9.84
C VAL A 77 21.12 13.69 -9.10
N ASP A 78 22.14 14.15 -9.84
CA ASP A 78 23.12 15.09 -9.29
C ASP A 78 22.62 16.54 -9.35
N TYR A 79 22.06 17.01 -8.24
CA TYR A 79 21.69 18.41 -8.09
C TYR A 79 22.92 19.31 -7.92
N THR A 80 23.24 20.07 -8.98
CA THR A 80 24.22 21.15 -8.93
C THR A 80 23.51 22.50 -8.99
N GLU A 81 24.11 23.53 -8.42
CA GLU A 81 23.56 24.90 -8.43
C GLU A 81 23.38 25.44 -9.86
N LYS A 82 24.25 24.99 -10.79
CA LYS A 82 24.16 25.33 -12.21
C LYS A 82 22.98 24.67 -12.92
N SER A 83 22.72 23.39 -12.65
CA SER A 83 21.62 22.64 -13.29
C SER A 83 20.27 22.87 -12.60
N PHE A 84 20.25 23.22 -11.31
CA PHE A 84 19.04 23.42 -10.52
C PHE A 84 19.04 24.74 -9.72
N PRO A 85 19.22 25.90 -10.36
CA PRO A 85 19.38 27.18 -9.65
C PRO A 85 18.16 27.54 -8.80
N LYS A 86 16.93 27.21 -9.26
CA LYS A 86 15.70 27.43 -8.49
C LYS A 86 15.65 26.57 -7.22
N LEU A 87 16.10 25.32 -7.30
CA LEU A 87 16.15 24.42 -6.16
C LEU A 87 17.11 24.97 -5.10
N PHE A 88 18.31 25.38 -5.51
CA PHE A 88 19.29 25.96 -4.59
C PHE A 88 18.85 27.32 -4.03
N ALA A 89 18.14 28.14 -4.81
CA ALA A 89 17.59 29.39 -4.33
C ALA A 89 16.51 29.18 -3.25
N GLN A 90 15.68 28.15 -3.39
CA GLN A 90 14.62 27.85 -2.43
C GLN A 90 15.14 27.08 -1.21
N TRP A 91 15.86 25.98 -1.43
CA TRP A 91 16.26 25.05 -0.38
C TRP A 91 17.64 25.35 0.23
N GLY A 92 18.47 26.14 -0.44
CA GLY A 92 19.86 26.36 -0.04
C GLY A 92 20.70 25.09 -0.17
N LYS A 93 22.01 25.22 0.09
CA LYS A 93 22.96 24.09 -0.01
C LYS A 93 22.62 22.97 0.97
N ASP A 94 22.28 23.33 2.21
CA ASP A 94 21.95 22.34 3.25
C ASP A 94 20.62 21.63 2.97
N GLY A 95 19.62 22.34 2.45
CA GLY A 95 18.36 21.72 2.02
C GLY A 95 18.56 20.77 0.84
N VAL A 96 19.38 21.14 -0.15
CA VAL A 96 19.73 20.25 -1.26
C VAL A 96 20.51 19.02 -0.77
N ALA A 97 21.39 19.16 0.23
CA ALA A 97 22.05 18.01 0.84
C ALA A 97 21.05 17.05 1.52
N ARG A 98 20.04 17.58 2.23
CA ARG A 98 18.95 16.78 2.78
C ARG A 98 18.12 16.08 1.69
N ILE A 99 17.86 16.76 0.57
CA ILE A 99 17.17 16.19 -0.58
C ILE A 99 17.95 15.00 -1.15
N LYS A 100 19.26 15.16 -1.38
CA LYS A 100 20.13 14.07 -1.86
C LYS A 100 20.11 12.86 -0.92
N GLU A 101 20.06 13.09 0.38
CA GLU A 101 19.92 12.01 1.37
C GLU A 101 18.53 11.34 1.32
N ASN A 102 17.47 12.12 1.11
CA ASN A 102 16.12 11.59 0.94
C ASN A 102 15.99 10.74 -0.33
N ASP A 103 16.65 11.14 -1.43
CA ASP A 103 16.69 10.35 -2.67
C ASP A 103 17.34 8.99 -2.45
N LYS A 104 18.45 8.91 -1.69
CA LYS A 104 19.05 7.62 -1.33
C LYS A 104 18.09 6.72 -0.55
N LYS A 105 17.33 7.30 0.38
CA LYS A 105 16.30 6.55 1.11
C LYS A 105 15.16 6.10 0.21
N ALA A 106 14.74 6.93 -0.75
CA ALA A 106 13.73 6.56 -1.74
C ALA A 106 14.19 5.41 -2.65
N LEU A 107 15.47 5.42 -3.06
CA LEU A 107 16.12 4.36 -3.81
C LEU A 107 16.05 3.02 -3.08
N GLU A 108 16.51 2.97 -1.83
CA GLU A 108 16.49 1.77 -0.99
C GLU A 108 15.05 1.33 -0.67
N TYR A 109 14.16 2.28 -0.39
CA TYR A 109 12.75 2.03 -0.13
C TYR A 109 12.10 1.32 -1.32
N ALA A 110 12.20 1.85 -2.54
CA ALA A 110 11.64 1.21 -3.72
C ALA A 110 12.26 -0.18 -3.98
N ALA A 111 13.58 -0.29 -3.89
CA ALA A 111 14.30 -1.55 -4.08
C ALA A 111 13.91 -2.64 -3.06
N SER A 112 13.47 -2.25 -1.85
CA SER A 112 12.96 -3.18 -0.85
C SER A 112 11.64 -3.86 -1.24
N SER A 113 10.88 -3.27 -2.17
CA SER A 113 9.62 -3.86 -2.65
C SER A 113 9.85 -5.03 -3.59
N ASN A 114 9.02 -6.06 -3.49
CA ASN A 114 8.97 -7.13 -4.50
C ASN A 114 8.31 -6.67 -5.81
N ARG A 115 7.62 -5.52 -5.81
CA ARG A 115 7.02 -4.92 -7.00
C ARG A 115 7.99 -4.10 -7.82
N CYS A 116 9.12 -3.67 -7.25
CA CYS A 116 10.19 -3.07 -8.03
C CYS A 116 11.15 -4.16 -8.50
N ASP A 117 11.28 -4.33 -9.81
CA ASP A 117 12.27 -5.23 -10.41
C ASP A 117 13.67 -4.61 -10.38
N LYS A 118 13.80 -3.37 -10.85
CA LYS A 118 15.03 -2.59 -10.79
C LYS A 118 14.71 -1.11 -10.79
N VAL A 119 15.31 -0.35 -9.88
CA VAL A 119 15.17 1.11 -9.84
C VAL A 119 15.99 1.72 -10.99
N GLU A 120 15.35 2.53 -11.82
CA GLU A 120 15.98 3.18 -12.99
C GLU A 120 16.14 4.68 -12.85
N TYR A 121 15.36 5.33 -11.98
CA TYR A 121 15.40 6.77 -11.78
C TYR A 121 14.92 7.16 -10.38
N VAL A 122 15.62 8.10 -9.73
CA VAL A 122 15.20 8.65 -8.44
C VAL A 122 15.41 10.15 -8.40
N ALA A 123 14.39 10.87 -7.93
CA ALA A 123 14.46 12.32 -7.82
C ALA A 123 13.54 12.91 -6.74
N PHE A 124 13.91 14.10 -6.29
CA PHE A 124 13.08 15.05 -5.55
C PHE A 124 11.73 15.35 -6.25
N SER A 125 10.65 15.34 -5.47
CA SER A 125 9.33 15.79 -5.90
C SER A 125 9.03 17.19 -5.39
N ASP A 126 9.17 18.20 -6.26
CA ASP A 126 8.82 19.59 -5.93
C ASP A 126 7.33 19.75 -5.60
N LYS A 127 6.47 19.01 -6.32
CA LYS A 127 5.00 19.05 -6.14
C LYS A 127 4.55 18.52 -4.78
N GLU A 128 5.17 17.43 -4.31
CA GLU A 128 4.73 16.72 -3.10
C GLU A 128 5.46 17.20 -1.83
N SER A 129 6.61 17.86 -2.01
CA SER A 129 7.42 18.40 -0.91
C SER A 129 6.86 19.73 -0.39
N VAL A 130 7.14 20.01 0.88
CA VAL A 130 6.78 21.27 1.52
C VAL A 130 8.04 21.87 2.15
N TYR A 131 8.57 22.90 1.49
CA TYR A 131 9.73 23.64 2.01
C TYR A 131 9.41 24.30 3.36
N PRO A 132 10.35 24.32 4.33
CA PRO A 132 11.62 23.58 4.36
C PRO A 132 11.52 22.21 5.07
N ASN A 133 10.32 21.81 5.46
CA ASN A 133 10.12 20.84 6.54
C ASN A 133 9.84 19.41 6.09
N ARG A 134 9.36 19.22 4.87
CA ARG A 134 8.96 17.90 4.35
C ARG A 134 9.54 17.70 2.96
N ILE A 135 10.35 16.68 2.82
CA ILE A 135 10.97 16.28 1.56
C ILE A 135 10.32 14.97 1.11
N VAL A 136 9.82 15.00 -0.10
CA VAL A 136 9.29 13.83 -0.78
C VAL A 136 10.14 13.58 -2.01
N SER A 137 10.62 12.35 -2.15
CA SER A 137 11.33 11.88 -3.33
C SER A 137 10.58 10.70 -3.93
N PHE A 138 10.69 10.52 -5.24
CA PHE A 138 10.10 9.38 -5.93
C PHE A 138 11.17 8.54 -6.59
N ALA A 139 10.88 7.25 -6.72
CA ALA A 139 11.69 6.27 -7.40
C ALA A 139 10.83 5.54 -8.44
N ASP A 140 11.34 5.47 -9.67
CA ASP A 140 10.75 4.74 -10.78
C ASP A 140 11.53 3.45 -11.02
N CYS A 141 10.78 2.38 -11.26
CA CYS A 141 11.32 1.06 -11.59
C CYS A 141 11.18 0.77 -13.09
N GLU A 142 12.04 -0.08 -13.64
CA GLU A 142 12.05 -0.49 -15.06
C GLU A 142 10.69 -1.08 -15.48
N ASN A 143 9.98 -1.76 -14.58
CA ASN A 143 8.63 -2.28 -14.83
C ASN A 143 7.50 -1.23 -14.74
N GLY A 144 7.81 0.05 -14.57
CA GLY A 144 6.85 1.16 -14.55
C GLY A 144 6.20 1.44 -13.20
N GLU A 145 6.54 0.70 -12.14
CA GLU A 145 6.11 1.03 -10.78
C GLU A 145 6.80 2.31 -10.29
N ARG A 146 6.05 3.12 -9.56
CA ARG A 146 6.59 4.29 -8.84
C ARG A 146 6.33 4.17 -7.35
N PHE A 147 7.29 4.65 -6.58
CA PHE A 147 7.23 4.74 -5.14
C PHE A 147 7.52 6.17 -4.71
N TYR A 148 6.82 6.65 -3.69
CA TYR A 148 7.13 7.90 -3.01
C TYR A 148 7.65 7.63 -1.60
N TYR A 149 8.76 8.26 -1.25
CA TYR A 149 9.34 8.26 0.09
C TYR A 149 9.25 9.67 0.69
N ASP A 150 8.63 9.76 1.86
CA ASP A 150 8.28 11.00 2.56
C ASP A 150 9.03 11.03 3.89
N ASP A 151 9.98 11.96 4.04
CA ASP A 151 10.89 12.04 5.20
C ASP A 151 10.16 12.29 6.54
N SER A 152 8.91 12.74 6.48
CA SER A 152 8.09 13.01 7.65
C SER A 152 7.32 11.79 8.17
N LYS A 153 7.33 10.66 7.43
CA LYS A 153 6.57 9.46 7.76
C LYS A 153 7.48 8.33 8.21
N ASP A 154 7.07 7.63 9.28
CA ASP A 154 7.67 6.35 9.66
C ASP A 154 7.06 5.22 8.80
N VAL A 155 7.55 5.10 7.55
CA VAL A 155 7.12 4.07 6.61
C VAL A 155 8.01 2.83 6.70
N LYS A 156 7.41 1.71 7.12
CA LYS A 156 8.12 0.42 7.30
C LYS A 156 8.25 -0.41 6.02
N TYR A 157 7.33 -0.22 5.07
CA TYR A 157 7.24 -1.05 3.87
C TYR A 157 6.95 -0.19 2.65
N ALA A 158 7.56 -0.55 1.53
CA ALA A 158 7.37 0.12 0.28
C ALA A 158 6.03 -0.21 -0.38
N VAL A 159 5.24 0.83 -0.62
CA VAL A 159 3.93 0.76 -1.28
C VAL A 159 4.02 1.46 -2.64
N ALA A 160 3.76 0.72 -3.71
CA ALA A 160 3.75 1.27 -5.06
C ALA A 160 2.50 2.13 -5.29
N GLU A 161 2.60 3.15 -6.14
CA GLU A 161 1.45 4.00 -6.47
C GLU A 161 0.30 3.20 -7.11
N SER A 162 0.62 2.18 -7.91
CA SER A 162 -0.36 1.29 -8.52
C SER A 162 -1.20 0.49 -7.51
N GLU A 163 -0.66 0.26 -6.30
CA GLU A 163 -1.35 -0.44 -5.20
C GLU A 163 -2.35 0.46 -4.47
N LYS A 164 -2.14 1.77 -4.54
CA LYS A 164 -3.05 2.78 -3.98
C LYS A 164 -4.24 3.04 -4.89
N ALA A 165 -4.18 2.58 -6.15
CA ALA A 165 -5.23 2.77 -7.12
C ALA A 165 -6.58 2.21 -6.65
N VAL A 166 -7.65 2.95 -6.90
CA VAL A 166 -9.01 2.45 -6.74
C VAL A 166 -9.26 1.22 -7.63
N THR A 167 -10.29 0.43 -7.29
CA THR A 167 -10.69 -0.69 -8.13
C THR A 167 -11.32 -0.20 -9.43
N GLU A 168 -11.21 -0.98 -10.50
CA GLU A 168 -11.83 -0.64 -11.80
C GLU A 168 -13.34 -0.48 -11.70
N GLY A 169 -14.01 -1.34 -10.91
CA GLY A 169 -15.45 -1.25 -10.67
C GLY A 169 -15.84 0.03 -9.92
N SER A 170 -15.03 0.45 -8.94
CA SER A 170 -15.23 1.72 -8.24
C SER A 170 -15.04 2.90 -9.18
N ALA A 171 -13.96 2.91 -9.97
CA ALA A 171 -13.68 3.97 -10.94
C ALA A 171 -14.78 4.07 -12.00
N TYR A 172 -15.27 2.94 -12.49
CA TYR A 172 -16.39 2.88 -13.43
C TYR A 172 -17.67 3.45 -12.83
N SER A 173 -18.02 3.06 -11.59
CA SER A 173 -19.23 3.58 -10.94
C SER A 173 -19.15 5.10 -10.75
N VAL A 174 -18.02 5.59 -10.23
CA VAL A 174 -17.77 7.02 -10.06
C VAL A 174 -17.88 7.75 -11.40
N CYS A 175 -17.26 7.23 -12.46
CA CYS A 175 -17.35 7.84 -13.79
C CYS A 175 -18.78 7.89 -14.33
N LYS A 176 -19.52 6.78 -14.24
CA LYS A 176 -20.92 6.71 -14.69
C LYS A 176 -21.80 7.71 -13.95
N ASP A 177 -21.59 7.87 -12.64
CA ASP A 177 -22.41 8.77 -11.83
C ASP A 177 -22.07 10.25 -12.11
N MET A 178 -20.79 10.57 -12.34
CA MET A 178 -20.38 11.90 -12.83
C MET A 178 -20.96 12.20 -14.22
N VAL A 179 -20.88 11.26 -15.18
CA VAL A 179 -21.49 11.44 -16.50
C VAL A 179 -22.99 11.71 -16.34
N ARG A 180 -23.69 10.91 -15.52
CA ARG A 180 -25.13 11.08 -15.31
C ARG A 180 -25.47 12.49 -14.78
N SER A 181 -24.68 13.05 -13.88
CA SER A 181 -24.95 14.38 -13.31
C SER A 181 -24.71 15.53 -14.29
N GLU A 182 -23.88 15.34 -15.31
CA GLU A 182 -23.58 16.36 -16.33
C GLU A 182 -24.63 16.42 -17.46
N LEU A 183 -25.53 15.44 -17.56
CA LEU A 183 -26.51 15.38 -18.66
C LEU A 183 -27.74 16.26 -18.40
N ASN A 184 -28.26 16.87 -19.48
CA ASN A 184 -29.56 17.56 -19.45
C ASN A 184 -30.73 16.64 -19.10
N TYR A 185 -30.64 15.37 -19.51
CA TYR A 185 -31.64 14.33 -19.24
C TYR A 185 -30.98 13.09 -18.60
N PRO A 186 -30.63 13.13 -17.30
CA PRO A 186 -29.85 12.07 -16.64
C PRO A 186 -30.43 10.65 -16.76
N SER A 187 -31.76 10.53 -16.82
CA SER A 187 -32.46 9.24 -16.96
C SER A 187 -32.32 8.60 -18.34
N THR A 188 -31.77 9.32 -19.33
CA THR A 188 -31.55 8.84 -20.70
C THR A 188 -30.16 8.27 -20.91
N LEU A 189 -29.30 8.30 -19.89
CA LEU A 189 -27.97 7.71 -19.95
C LEU A 189 -28.07 6.21 -20.22
N ASP A 190 -27.60 5.81 -21.39
CA ASP A 190 -27.48 4.43 -21.84
C ASP A 190 -26.01 4.10 -22.08
N VAL A 191 -25.40 3.38 -21.14
CA VAL A 191 -23.95 3.12 -21.19
C VAL A 191 -23.64 2.00 -22.18
N ARG A 192 -22.69 2.28 -23.06
CA ARG A 192 -22.19 1.34 -24.06
C ARG A 192 -20.90 0.69 -23.56
N LEU A 193 -21.05 -0.45 -22.87
CA LEU A 193 -19.92 -1.16 -22.26
C LEU A 193 -18.84 -1.57 -23.26
N LEU A 194 -19.22 -1.97 -24.48
CA LEU A 194 -18.26 -2.38 -25.52
C LEU A 194 -17.42 -1.21 -26.06
N ASP A 195 -17.93 0.01 -25.96
CA ASP A 195 -17.24 1.23 -26.38
C ASP A 195 -16.49 1.89 -25.22
N SER A 196 -16.61 1.32 -24.02
CA SER A 196 -15.97 1.80 -22.81
C SER A 196 -14.65 1.08 -22.56
N ARG A 197 -13.66 1.80 -22.02
CA ARG A 197 -12.33 1.27 -21.70
C ARG A 197 -11.89 1.76 -20.34
N ILE A 198 -11.18 0.91 -19.62
CA ILE A 198 -10.58 1.26 -18.33
C ILE A 198 -9.08 1.00 -18.46
N ASN A 199 -8.27 1.96 -18.04
CA ASN A 199 -6.82 1.84 -18.00
C ASN A 199 -6.31 2.33 -16.65
N LYS A 200 -5.43 1.56 -16.02
CA LYS A 200 -4.73 1.96 -14.80
C LYS A 200 -3.34 2.45 -15.17
N ASN A 201 -3.02 3.68 -14.75
CA ASN A 201 -1.67 4.19 -14.82
C ASN A 201 -0.85 3.61 -13.67
N GLN A 202 0.20 2.86 -14.00
CA GLN A 202 1.03 2.17 -13.01
C GLN A 202 1.87 3.14 -12.16
N THR A 203 2.33 4.24 -12.77
CA THR A 203 3.20 5.24 -12.14
C THR A 203 2.41 6.16 -11.20
N THR A 204 1.16 6.47 -11.49
CA THR A 204 0.35 7.38 -10.65
C THR A 204 -0.70 6.67 -9.82
N GLY A 205 -1.03 5.43 -10.14
CA GLY A 205 -2.18 4.73 -9.58
C GLY A 205 -3.53 5.28 -10.03
N ASN A 206 -3.56 6.24 -10.96
CA ASN A 206 -4.82 6.78 -11.46
C ASN A 206 -5.52 5.75 -12.36
N VAL A 207 -6.84 5.68 -12.26
CA VAL A 207 -7.68 4.87 -13.14
C VAL A 207 -8.41 5.80 -14.11
N VAL A 208 -8.13 5.64 -15.39
CA VAL A 208 -8.78 6.38 -16.47
C VAL A 208 -9.90 5.53 -17.04
N VAL A 209 -11.13 6.06 -17.00
CA VAL A 209 -12.30 5.44 -17.60
C VAL A 209 -12.69 6.29 -18.81
N VAL A 210 -12.67 5.68 -20.00
CA VAL A 210 -13.35 6.22 -21.17
C VAL A 210 -14.71 5.54 -21.24
N LEU A 211 -15.78 6.28 -21.00
CA LEU A 211 -17.15 5.78 -20.98
C LEU A 211 -17.85 6.17 -22.28
N GLY A 212 -18.20 5.19 -23.11
CA GLY A 212 -19.09 5.39 -24.25
C GLY A 212 -20.55 5.32 -23.79
N PHE A 213 -21.41 6.21 -24.27
CA PHE A 213 -22.82 6.21 -23.92
C PHE A 213 -23.70 6.89 -24.95
N ASN A 214 -25.00 6.60 -24.92
CA ASN A 214 -26.02 7.39 -25.59
C ASN A 214 -26.77 8.24 -24.56
N ALA A 215 -27.15 9.46 -24.93
CA ALA A 215 -28.01 10.32 -24.11
C ALA A 215 -28.81 11.29 -24.99
N LYS A 216 -29.88 11.86 -24.44
CA LYS A 216 -30.61 12.92 -25.13
C LYS A 216 -29.95 14.28 -24.93
N ASN A 217 -29.79 15.02 -26.02
CA ASN A 217 -29.43 16.44 -25.99
C ASN A 217 -30.64 17.31 -25.58
N GLY A 218 -30.46 18.64 -25.47
CA GLY A 218 -31.49 19.60 -25.07
C GLY A 218 -32.76 19.62 -25.93
N PHE A 219 -32.73 19.03 -27.13
CA PHE A 219 -33.88 18.91 -28.04
C PHE A 219 -34.56 17.54 -27.96
N GLY A 220 -34.11 16.66 -27.07
CA GLY A 220 -34.65 15.32 -26.90
C GLY A 220 -34.19 14.30 -27.95
N VAL A 221 -33.19 14.66 -28.78
CA VAL A 221 -32.58 13.77 -29.77
C VAL A 221 -31.52 12.93 -29.08
N GLN A 222 -31.53 11.62 -29.32
CA GLN A 222 -30.55 10.69 -28.76
C GLN A 222 -29.28 10.70 -29.63
N GLU A 223 -28.14 10.92 -29.00
CA GLU A 223 -26.83 11.01 -29.65
C GLU A 223 -25.80 10.15 -28.91
N GLU A 224 -24.77 9.75 -29.65
CA GLU A 224 -23.63 9.02 -29.11
C GLU A 224 -22.60 9.99 -28.57
N HIS A 225 -22.06 9.69 -27.38
CA HIS A 225 -21.08 10.53 -26.71
C HIS A 225 -20.03 9.66 -26.01
N LYS A 226 -18.93 10.30 -25.64
CA LYS A 226 -17.93 9.73 -24.76
C LYS A 226 -17.59 10.69 -23.63
N ALA A 227 -17.17 10.14 -22.51
CA ALA A 227 -16.56 10.88 -21.44
C ALA A 227 -15.24 10.23 -21.04
N ARG A 228 -14.27 11.05 -20.66
CA ARG A 228 -13.05 10.63 -20.00
C ARG A 228 -13.11 11.05 -18.55
N CYS A 229 -13.10 10.06 -17.66
CA CYS A 229 -12.97 10.26 -16.23
C CYS A 229 -11.57 9.84 -15.77
N VAL A 230 -10.95 10.62 -14.90
CA VAL A 230 -9.72 10.22 -14.19
C VAL A 230 -10.04 10.14 -12.72
N VAL A 231 -9.90 8.95 -12.14
CA VAL A 231 -10.02 8.74 -10.70
C VAL A 231 -8.62 8.56 -10.15
N THR A 232 -8.22 9.41 -9.23
CA THR A 232 -6.88 9.41 -8.63
C THR A 232 -6.76 8.31 -7.57
N ASN A 233 -5.52 8.03 -7.17
CA ASN A 233 -5.23 7.05 -6.12
C ASN A 233 -5.70 7.49 -4.71
N ASN A 234 -6.06 8.75 -4.50
CA ASN A 234 -6.70 9.24 -3.28
C ASN A 234 -8.24 9.33 -3.39
N GLY A 235 -8.82 8.86 -4.50
CA GLY A 235 -10.27 8.77 -4.71
C GLY A 235 -10.93 10.05 -5.20
N GLU A 236 -10.15 11.11 -5.49
CA GLU A 236 -10.65 12.28 -6.22
C GLU A 236 -10.93 11.91 -7.68
N ALA A 237 -11.85 12.62 -8.32
CA ALA A 237 -12.22 12.32 -9.69
C ALA A 237 -12.50 13.59 -10.51
N GLU A 238 -12.06 13.59 -11.75
CA GLU A 238 -12.36 14.60 -12.76
C GLU A 238 -13.03 13.96 -13.97
N ILE A 239 -13.87 14.72 -14.67
CA ILE A 239 -14.59 14.30 -15.87
C ILE A 239 -14.44 15.33 -16.98
N ALA A 240 -14.30 14.85 -18.21
CA ALA A 240 -14.41 15.64 -19.42
C ALA A 240 -15.26 14.89 -20.45
N LEU A 241 -16.24 15.55 -21.06
CA LEU A 241 -16.88 15.03 -22.27
C LEU A 241 -15.87 15.11 -23.43
N ILE A 242 -15.79 14.06 -24.24
CA ILE A 242 -14.85 13.95 -25.36
C ILE A 242 -15.58 13.48 -26.63
N GLU A 243 -14.97 13.73 -27.79
CA GLU A 243 -15.45 13.33 -29.12
C GLU A 243 -15.28 11.82 -29.39
#